data_AF-X0VWL5-F1
#
_entry.id   AF-X0VWL5-F1
#
_cell.length_a   1.000
_cell.length_b   1.000
_cell.length_c   1.000
_cell.angle_alpha   90.00
_cell.angle_beta   90.00
_cell.angle_gamma   90.00
#
_symmetry.space_group_name_H-M   'P 1'
#
loop_
_entity.id
_entity.type
_entity.pdbx_description
1 polymer ?
#
loop_
_entity_poly.entity_id
_entity_poly.type
_entity_poly.pdbx_seq_one_letter_code
_entity_poly.pdbx_strand_id
1 'polypeptide(L)'
;MDFTDTITENTLRAIRFERPEHIPIIFWINPACWHHYPQDALFELMAECRLLFPEFALEEMVLPELAPWERAGKPYTDVWGCVWETTDDGITGAVTKHPLADWNALQDFTPPDPAQTNGMAAIDWSAIEDKIQRAAAEGKHSTGSLEHGHAFLRLSYLRGYERLLLDMADQDDRFRRLIEMVEEFSIGIVQRYVDLGVAMMRYPEDLGMQLGPMLSPEHFRTYIKPIYEHLMAPAQKRATLVHMHSDGDIRDLVDDLVVSG
;
A
#
# COMPACT_ATOMS: atom_id res chain seq x y z
N MET A 1 10.79 -7.31 -3.79
CA MET A 1 10.66 -6.00 -3.12
C MET A 1 9.79 -6.23 -1.89
N ASP A 2 10.30 -5.94 -0.70
CA ASP A 2 9.53 -6.05 0.54
C ASP A 2 9.12 -4.67 1.04
N PHE A 3 7.95 -4.60 1.69
CA PHE A 3 7.44 -3.37 2.32
C PHE A 3 7.56 -3.46 3.84
N THR A 4 8.64 -4.09 4.32
CA THR A 4 8.89 -4.26 5.75
C THR A 4 9.72 -3.10 6.25
N ASP A 5 9.18 -2.33 7.19
CA ASP A 5 9.92 -1.26 7.88
C ASP A 5 10.02 -1.58 9.38
N THR A 6 10.72 -0.74 10.12
CA THR A 6 10.76 -0.80 11.57
C THR A 6 10.26 0.48 12.19
N ILE A 7 9.53 0.36 13.30
CA ILE A 7 9.09 1.46 14.14
C ILE A 7 9.70 1.34 15.53
N THR A 8 9.78 2.47 16.22
CA THR A 8 10.33 2.56 17.58
C THR A 8 9.25 2.38 18.64
N GLU A 9 9.67 2.09 19.87
CA GLU A 9 8.76 2.08 21.02
C GLU A 9 8.04 3.43 21.22
N ASN A 10 8.72 4.55 20.95
CA ASN A 10 8.09 5.87 20.99
C ASN A 10 6.94 5.99 19.97
N THR A 11 7.09 5.40 18.79
CA THR A 11 6.05 5.37 17.76
C THR A 11 4.85 4.55 18.22
N LEU A 12 5.08 3.37 18.80
CA LEU A 12 4.00 2.56 19.39
C LEU A 12 3.25 3.31 20.49
N ARG A 13 3.96 3.97 21.40
CA ARG A 13 3.36 4.81 22.45
C ARG A 13 2.54 5.95 21.85
N ALA A 14 3.00 6.57 20.77
CA ALA A 14 2.24 7.63 20.11
C ALA A 14 0.92 7.12 19.53
N ILE A 15 0.96 5.99 18.80
CA ILE A 15 -0.23 5.37 18.20
C ILE A 15 -1.22 4.92 19.29
N ARG A 16 -0.72 4.42 20.43
CA ARG A 16 -1.55 3.96 21.55
C ARG A 16 -2.01 5.08 22.50
N PHE A 17 -1.64 6.32 22.24
CA PHE A 17 -1.90 7.47 23.12
C PHE A 17 -1.27 7.33 24.54
N GLU A 18 -0.13 6.66 24.64
CA GLU A 18 0.61 6.32 25.87
C GLU A 18 1.74 7.32 26.18
N ARG A 19 1.44 8.61 26.05
CA ARG A 19 2.36 9.73 26.35
C ARG A 19 3.76 9.54 25.74
N PRO A 20 3.92 9.59 24.41
CA PRO A 20 5.23 9.46 23.78
C PRO A 20 6.18 10.57 24.24
N GLU A 21 7.48 10.34 24.15
CA GLU A 21 8.53 11.32 24.49
C GLU A 21 8.55 12.49 23.50
N HIS A 22 8.19 12.21 22.24
CA HIS A 22 8.05 13.20 21.18
C HIS A 22 7.02 12.72 20.15
N ILE A 23 6.52 13.63 19.32
CA ILE A 23 5.67 13.28 18.17
C ILE A 23 6.56 12.60 17.13
N PRO A 24 6.33 11.33 16.77
CA PRO A 24 7.09 10.67 15.71
C PRO A 24 6.75 11.32 14.37
N ILE A 25 7.77 11.57 13.56
CA ILE A 25 7.63 12.13 12.21
C ILE A 25 8.39 11.21 11.26
N ILE A 26 7.72 10.78 10.20
CA ILE A 26 8.35 10.13 9.05
C ILE A 26 8.20 11.10 7.88
N PHE A 27 9.31 11.49 7.28
CA PHE A 27 9.32 12.35 6.11
C PHE A 27 9.87 11.57 4.92
N TRP A 28 9.16 11.61 3.80
CA TRP A 28 9.55 10.92 2.58
C TRP A 28 9.79 11.93 1.46
N ILE A 29 10.97 11.86 0.84
CA ILE A 29 11.27 12.62 -0.37
C ILE A 29 10.80 11.79 -1.55
N ASN A 30 9.81 12.30 -2.29
CA ASN A 30 9.31 11.65 -3.49
C ASN A 30 10.48 11.41 -4.48
N PRO A 31 10.61 10.20 -5.07
CA PRO A 31 11.68 9.87 -6.00
C PRO A 31 11.82 10.87 -7.17
N ALA A 32 10.73 11.49 -7.63
CA ALA A 32 10.76 12.51 -8.67
C ALA A 32 11.53 13.76 -8.25
N CYS A 33 11.59 14.08 -6.96
CA CYS A 33 12.40 15.20 -6.48
C CYS A 33 13.88 15.04 -6.84
N TRP A 34 14.41 13.80 -6.87
CA TRP A 34 15.82 13.54 -7.21
C TRP A 34 16.14 13.76 -8.69
N HIS A 35 15.10 13.85 -9.53
CA HIS A 35 15.21 14.23 -10.93
C HIS A 35 15.04 15.75 -11.13
N HIS A 36 14.13 16.38 -10.37
CA HIS A 36 13.75 17.79 -10.55
C HIS A 36 14.58 18.80 -9.75
N TYR A 37 15.25 18.37 -8.69
CA TYR A 37 16.09 19.23 -7.85
C TYR A 37 17.56 18.82 -7.91
N PRO A 38 18.50 19.76 -7.72
CA PRO A 38 19.91 19.42 -7.50
C PRO A 38 20.04 18.44 -6.33
N GLN A 39 20.69 17.31 -6.57
CA GLN A 39 20.77 16.21 -5.61
C GLN A 39 21.56 16.62 -4.37
N ASP A 40 22.61 17.40 -4.54
CA ASP A 40 23.39 18.02 -3.47
C ASP A 40 22.50 18.89 -2.57
N ALA A 41 21.60 19.70 -3.13
CA ALA A 41 20.67 20.50 -2.34
C ALA A 41 19.70 19.64 -1.51
N LEU A 42 19.26 18.49 -2.04
CA LEU A 42 18.42 17.54 -1.29
C LEU A 42 19.20 16.87 -0.15
N PHE A 43 20.45 16.46 -0.41
CA PHE A 43 21.30 15.88 0.63
C PHE A 43 21.68 16.92 1.71
N GLU A 44 21.96 18.16 1.34
CA GLU A 44 22.18 19.27 2.26
C GLU A 44 20.94 19.50 3.13
N LEU A 45 19.74 19.55 2.53
CA LEU A 45 18.48 19.66 3.27
C LEU A 45 18.33 18.52 4.29
N MET A 46 18.62 17.28 3.90
CA MET A 46 18.55 16.13 4.81
C MET A 46 19.56 16.25 5.96
N ALA A 47 20.80 16.68 5.68
CA ALA A 47 21.84 16.87 6.68
C ALA A 47 21.52 17.99 7.69
N GLU A 48 20.91 19.07 7.22
CA GLU A 48 20.50 20.21 8.04
C GLU A 48 19.25 19.89 8.87
N CYS A 49 18.27 19.18 8.27
CA CYS A 49 16.98 18.87 8.90
C CYS A 49 17.00 17.52 9.64
N ARG A 50 17.92 17.37 10.60
CA ARG A 50 18.07 16.15 11.41
C ARG A 50 16.81 15.71 12.16
N LEU A 51 15.85 16.60 12.40
CA LEU A 51 14.56 16.24 12.99
C LEU A 51 13.72 15.36 12.06
N LEU A 52 13.75 15.65 10.75
CA LEU A 52 12.99 14.91 9.73
C LEU A 52 13.78 13.71 9.20
N PHE A 53 15.12 13.78 9.26
CA PHE A 53 16.02 12.76 8.77
C PHE A 53 17.05 12.36 9.85
N PRO A 54 16.61 11.81 10.99
CA PRO A 54 17.48 11.52 12.13
C PRO A 54 18.54 10.43 11.84
N GLU A 55 18.27 9.56 10.87
CA GLU A 55 19.15 8.47 10.46
C GLU A 55 20.04 8.84 9.27
N PHE A 56 19.88 10.03 8.67
CA PHE A 56 20.68 10.41 7.51
C PHE A 56 22.12 10.75 7.92
N ALA A 57 23.07 10.01 7.34
CA ALA A 57 24.49 10.30 7.42
C ALA A 57 25.02 10.77 6.06
N LEU A 58 25.83 11.83 6.06
CA LEU A 58 26.44 12.41 4.84
C LEU A 58 27.32 11.41 4.07
N GLU A 59 27.74 10.34 4.72
CA GLU A 59 28.57 9.28 4.14
C GLU A 59 27.75 8.29 3.28
N GLU A 60 26.41 8.41 3.30
CA GLU A 60 25.45 7.54 2.62
C GLU A 60 24.62 8.29 1.56
N MET A 61 25.27 9.17 0.78
CA MET A 61 24.64 9.86 -0.37
C MET A 61 24.36 8.90 -1.53
N VAL A 62 23.34 8.06 -1.36
CA VAL A 62 22.88 7.08 -2.36
C VAL A 62 21.56 7.56 -2.94
N LEU A 63 21.47 7.65 -4.27
CA LEU A 63 20.21 7.96 -4.93
C LEU A 63 19.24 6.79 -4.81
N PRO A 64 17.95 7.05 -4.54
CA PRO A 64 16.96 5.99 -4.51
C PRO A 64 16.84 5.34 -5.89
N GLU A 65 16.75 4.02 -5.93
CA GLU A 65 16.41 3.31 -7.16
C GLU A 65 14.92 3.46 -7.44
N LEU A 66 14.59 3.95 -8.65
CA LEU A 66 13.20 4.04 -9.10
C LEU A 66 12.59 2.65 -9.28
N ALA A 67 11.38 2.45 -8.77
CA ALA A 67 10.66 1.20 -9.04
C ALA A 67 10.36 1.06 -10.54
N PRO A 68 10.15 -0.17 -11.06
CA PRO A 68 9.85 -0.37 -12.48
C PRO A 68 8.66 0.43 -13.00
N TRP A 69 7.61 0.62 -12.18
CA TRP A 69 6.39 1.39 -12.48
C TRP A 69 6.55 2.91 -12.28
N GLU A 70 7.74 3.39 -11.95
CA GLU A 70 8.06 4.81 -11.75
C GLU A 70 9.04 5.33 -12.82
N ARG A 71 9.22 4.60 -13.92
CA ARG A 71 10.20 4.92 -14.96
C ARG A 71 9.50 5.45 -16.21
N ALA A 72 9.72 6.72 -16.52
CA ALA A 72 9.11 7.37 -17.67
C ALA A 72 9.54 6.70 -18.99
N GLY A 73 8.57 6.51 -19.89
CA GLY A 73 8.79 5.88 -21.19
C GLY A 73 9.13 4.38 -21.14
N LYS A 74 9.01 3.73 -19.97
CA LYS A 74 9.24 2.28 -19.80
C LYS A 74 8.00 1.62 -19.18
N PRO A 75 6.98 1.26 -19.98
CA PRO A 75 5.79 0.60 -19.47
C PRO A 75 6.14 -0.65 -18.66
N TYR A 76 5.48 -0.83 -17.53
CA TYR A 76 5.68 -1.96 -16.63
C TYR A 76 4.41 -2.80 -16.53
N THR A 77 4.50 -4.12 -16.71
CA THR A 77 3.36 -5.01 -16.47
C THR A 77 3.53 -5.69 -15.12
N ASP A 78 2.57 -5.49 -14.22
CA ASP A 78 2.58 -6.15 -12.92
C ASP A 78 2.16 -7.63 -13.03
N VAL A 79 2.23 -8.36 -11.92
CA VAL A 79 1.88 -9.79 -11.86
C VAL A 79 0.39 -10.07 -12.02
N TRP A 80 -0.47 -9.04 -11.91
CA TRP A 80 -1.90 -9.14 -12.20
C TRP A 80 -2.21 -8.91 -13.69
N GLY A 81 -1.23 -8.45 -14.47
CA GLY A 81 -1.39 -8.15 -15.90
C GLY A 81 -1.79 -6.70 -16.20
N CYS A 82 -1.75 -5.80 -15.20
CA CYS A 82 -1.98 -4.38 -15.39
C CYS A 82 -0.73 -3.72 -15.98
N VAL A 83 -0.88 -2.90 -17.02
CA VAL A 83 0.23 -2.12 -17.59
C VAL A 83 0.23 -0.72 -16.97
N TRP A 84 1.34 -0.36 -16.35
CA TRP A 84 1.61 0.88 -15.66
C TRP A 84 2.52 1.77 -16.51
N GLU A 85 2.14 3.04 -16.66
CA GLU A 85 2.91 4.05 -17.38
C GLU A 85 2.95 5.36 -16.59
N THR A 86 4.12 6.00 -16.56
CA THR A 86 4.31 7.34 -16.01
C THR A 86 4.94 8.26 -17.05
N THR A 87 4.64 9.55 -16.96
CA THR A 87 5.26 10.59 -17.79
C THR A 87 6.49 11.21 -17.14
N ASP A 88 6.75 10.91 -15.87
CA ASP A 88 7.81 11.53 -15.08
C ASP A 88 8.50 10.50 -14.18
N ASP A 89 9.84 10.51 -14.21
CA ASP A 89 10.64 9.57 -13.44
C ASP A 89 10.44 9.80 -11.95
N GLY A 90 10.15 8.74 -11.20
CA GLY A 90 9.90 8.77 -9.77
C GLY A 90 8.46 9.08 -9.36
N ILE A 91 7.56 9.29 -10.31
CA ILE A 91 6.12 9.29 -10.07
C ILE A 91 5.55 7.92 -10.38
N THR A 92 4.82 7.32 -9.43
CA THR A 92 4.08 6.07 -9.64
C THR A 92 3.16 6.22 -10.86
N GLY A 93 3.27 5.28 -11.80
CA GLY A 93 2.46 5.30 -13.01
C GLY A 93 0.97 5.13 -12.78
N ALA A 94 0.20 5.43 -13.81
CA ALA A 94 -1.21 5.05 -13.89
C ALA A 94 -1.36 3.78 -14.74
N VAL A 95 -2.40 2.99 -14.45
CA VAL A 95 -2.71 1.81 -15.26
C VAL A 95 -3.35 2.24 -16.58
N THR A 96 -2.71 1.91 -17.71
CA THR A 96 -3.18 2.23 -19.07
C THR A 96 -3.75 1.02 -19.80
N LYS A 97 -3.48 -0.20 -19.31
CA LYS A 97 -4.10 -1.44 -19.82
C LYS A 97 -4.60 -2.30 -18.68
N HIS A 98 -5.88 -2.66 -18.76
CA HIS A 98 -6.60 -3.41 -17.74
C HIS A 98 -6.83 -4.85 -18.24
N PRO A 99 -6.32 -5.89 -17.53
CA PRO A 99 -6.40 -7.28 -17.98
C PRO A 99 -7.83 -7.81 -18.06
N LEU A 100 -8.74 -7.25 -17.26
CA LEU A 100 -10.13 -7.63 -17.21
C LEU A 100 -11.05 -6.57 -17.81
N ALA A 101 -10.58 -5.71 -18.73
CA ALA A 101 -11.44 -4.70 -19.37
C ALA A 101 -12.70 -5.32 -20.03
N ASP A 102 -12.59 -6.54 -20.56
CA ASP A 102 -13.70 -7.40 -20.98
C ASP A 102 -13.90 -8.54 -19.97
N TRP A 103 -15.12 -8.70 -19.48
CA TRP A 103 -15.48 -9.78 -18.56
C TRP A 103 -15.27 -11.19 -19.13
N ASN A 104 -15.23 -11.36 -20.45
CA ASN A 104 -14.90 -12.65 -21.06
C ASN A 104 -13.51 -13.15 -20.63
N ALA A 105 -12.58 -12.24 -20.28
CA ALA A 105 -11.25 -12.60 -19.81
C ALA A 105 -11.25 -13.22 -18.40
N LEU A 106 -12.30 -12.99 -17.59
CA LEU A 106 -12.36 -13.48 -16.21
C LEU A 106 -12.33 -15.01 -16.12
N GLN A 107 -12.92 -15.71 -17.10
CA GLN A 107 -13.01 -17.18 -17.08
C GLN A 107 -11.62 -17.85 -17.09
N ASP A 108 -10.64 -17.20 -17.72
CA ASP A 108 -9.27 -17.68 -17.89
C ASP A 108 -8.28 -16.93 -16.98
N PHE A 109 -8.77 -16.02 -16.14
CA PHE A 109 -7.94 -15.19 -15.28
C PHE A 109 -7.50 -15.97 -14.04
N THR A 110 -6.20 -15.92 -13.76
CA THR A 110 -5.60 -16.53 -12.57
C THR A 110 -5.01 -15.42 -11.70
N PRO A 111 -5.51 -15.20 -10.46
CA PRO A 111 -4.90 -14.26 -9.55
C PRO A 111 -3.48 -14.72 -9.17
N PRO A 112 -2.56 -13.79 -8.87
CA PRO A 112 -1.22 -14.13 -8.42
C PRO A 112 -1.21 -14.89 -7.08
N ASP A 113 -0.10 -15.55 -6.78
CA ASP A 113 0.10 -16.27 -5.52
C ASP A 113 0.76 -15.36 -4.46
N PRO A 114 0.10 -15.08 -3.32
CA PRO A 114 0.67 -14.26 -2.26
C PRO A 114 1.91 -14.89 -1.58
N ALA A 115 2.21 -16.17 -1.83
CA ALA A 115 3.47 -16.78 -1.43
C ALA A 115 4.67 -16.33 -2.28
N GLN A 116 4.44 -15.77 -3.47
CA GLN A 116 5.48 -15.52 -4.46
C GLN A 116 5.60 -14.04 -4.85
N THR A 117 4.56 -13.24 -4.62
CA THR A 117 4.54 -11.83 -4.99
C THR A 117 3.69 -10.99 -4.04
N ASN A 118 4.01 -9.70 -3.95
CA ASN A 118 3.21 -8.69 -3.25
C ASN A 118 2.17 -7.99 -4.15
N GLY A 119 2.00 -8.43 -5.40
CA GLY A 119 1.07 -7.84 -6.37
C GLY A 119 1.75 -6.91 -7.38
N MET A 120 2.95 -6.42 -7.06
CA MET A 120 3.76 -5.63 -7.99
C MET A 120 5.01 -6.40 -8.42
N ALA A 121 5.75 -6.98 -7.47
CA ALA A 121 6.99 -7.69 -7.73
C ALA A 121 7.09 -8.98 -6.93
N ALA A 122 8.10 -9.80 -7.22
CA ALA A 122 8.40 -10.99 -6.42
C ALA A 122 8.70 -10.61 -4.96
N ILE A 123 8.25 -11.45 -4.04
CA ILE A 123 8.48 -11.30 -2.60
C ILE A 123 9.28 -12.51 -2.09
N ASP A 124 10.21 -12.27 -1.16
CA ASP A 124 10.99 -13.31 -0.49
C ASP A 124 10.64 -13.33 0.99
N TRP A 125 9.75 -14.26 1.36
CA TRP A 125 9.27 -14.39 2.74
C TRP A 125 10.37 -14.83 3.71
N SER A 126 11.38 -15.57 3.25
CA SER A 126 12.51 -15.98 4.10
C SER A 126 13.37 -14.76 4.45
N ALA A 127 13.65 -13.91 3.46
CA ALA A 127 14.40 -12.67 3.69
C ALA A 127 13.64 -11.69 4.61
N ILE A 128 12.30 -11.64 4.49
CA ILE A 128 11.44 -10.85 5.37
C ILE A 128 11.49 -11.39 6.80
N GLU A 129 11.36 -12.71 6.99
CA GLU A 129 11.45 -13.33 8.30
C GLU A 129 12.80 -13.03 8.97
N ASP A 130 13.91 -13.19 8.25
CA ASP A 130 15.25 -12.85 8.75
C ASP A 130 15.35 -11.38 9.15
N LYS A 131 14.75 -10.47 8.37
CA LYS A 131 14.73 -9.03 8.67
C LYS A 131 13.93 -8.72 9.93
N ILE A 132 12.78 -9.36 10.11
CA ILE A 132 11.94 -9.20 11.31
C ILE A 132 12.68 -9.73 12.55
N GLN A 133 13.30 -10.91 12.46
CA GLN A 133 14.06 -11.49 13.57
C GLN A 133 15.26 -10.62 13.97
N ARG A 134 15.99 -10.06 13.00
CA ARG A 134 17.09 -9.11 13.27
C ARG A 134 16.59 -7.83 13.94
N ALA A 135 15.51 -7.24 13.44
CA ALA A 135 14.92 -6.04 14.04
C ALA A 135 14.51 -6.29 15.49
N ALA A 136 13.89 -7.44 15.78
CA ALA A 136 13.52 -7.83 17.14
C ALA A 136 14.75 -7.98 18.05
N ALA A 137 15.85 -8.55 17.55
CA ALA A 137 17.11 -8.67 18.31
C ALA A 137 17.76 -7.29 18.63
N GLU A 138 17.49 -6.28 17.81
CA GLU A 138 17.90 -4.89 18.03
C GLU A 138 16.91 -4.09 18.91
N GLY A 139 15.84 -4.71 19.39
CA GLY A 139 14.79 -4.04 20.17
C GLY A 139 13.89 -3.11 19.33
N LYS A 140 13.86 -3.29 18.02
CA LYS A 140 12.95 -2.59 17.09
C LYS A 140 11.72 -3.45 16.80
N HIS A 141 10.66 -2.79 16.34
CA HIS A 141 9.39 -3.46 16.01
C HIS A 141 9.13 -3.40 14.51
N SER A 142 8.98 -4.54 13.86
CA SER A 142 8.73 -4.58 12.41
C SER A 142 7.28 -4.29 12.05
N THR A 143 7.08 -3.74 10.86
CA THR A 143 5.75 -3.46 10.28
C THR A 143 5.58 -4.21 8.97
N GLY A 144 4.41 -4.82 8.76
CA GLY A 144 4.01 -5.37 7.46
C GLY A 144 3.21 -4.35 6.65
N SER A 145 3.08 -4.58 5.34
CA SER A 145 2.23 -3.76 4.48
C SER A 145 1.67 -4.58 3.33
N LEU A 146 0.42 -4.29 2.97
CA LEU A 146 -0.06 -4.55 1.62
C LEU A 146 0.58 -3.56 0.65
N GLU A 147 0.48 -3.86 -0.64
CA GLU A 147 0.77 -2.90 -1.70
C GLU A 147 -0.21 -1.71 -1.65
N HIS A 148 0.25 -0.55 -2.11
CA HIS A 148 -0.60 0.62 -2.27
C HIS A 148 -1.69 0.35 -3.31
N GLY A 149 -2.94 0.39 -2.87
CA GLY A 149 -4.09 0.10 -3.71
C GLY A 149 -4.48 -1.37 -3.73
N HIS A 150 -4.68 -1.95 -2.56
CA HIS A 150 -4.86 -3.39 -2.34
C HIS A 150 -6.30 -3.91 -2.51
N ALA A 151 -7.31 -3.03 -2.60
CA ALA A 151 -8.70 -3.43 -2.77
C ALA A 151 -9.41 -2.60 -3.83
N PHE A 152 -9.97 -1.43 -3.49
CA PHE A 152 -10.72 -0.61 -4.45
C PHE A 152 -9.88 -0.23 -5.66
N LEU A 153 -8.64 0.23 -5.40
CA LEU A 153 -7.73 0.58 -6.48
C LEU A 153 -7.30 -0.66 -7.27
N ARG A 154 -7.00 -1.80 -6.63
CA ARG A 154 -6.71 -3.06 -7.34
C ARG A 154 -7.85 -3.45 -8.27
N LEU A 155 -9.09 -3.38 -7.81
CA LEU A 155 -10.28 -3.63 -8.63
C LEU A 155 -10.34 -2.64 -9.81
N SER A 156 -10.01 -1.36 -9.57
CA SER A 156 -9.97 -0.32 -10.60
C SER A 156 -8.86 -0.55 -11.62
N TYR A 157 -7.71 -1.08 -11.19
CA TYR A 157 -6.58 -1.43 -12.05
C TYR A 157 -6.93 -2.61 -12.95
N LEU A 158 -7.66 -3.59 -12.42
CA LEU A 158 -8.06 -4.78 -13.17
C LEU A 158 -9.17 -4.49 -14.20
N ARG A 159 -10.15 -3.65 -13.85
CA ARG A 159 -11.34 -3.38 -14.67
C ARG A 159 -11.30 -2.09 -15.46
N GLY A 160 -10.56 -1.09 -14.99
CA GLY A 160 -10.73 0.32 -15.34
C GLY A 160 -11.79 0.98 -14.45
N TYR A 161 -11.48 2.18 -13.97
CA TYR A 161 -12.29 2.90 -12.97
C TYR A 161 -13.76 3.08 -13.35
N GLU A 162 -14.06 3.57 -14.56
CA GLU A 162 -15.45 3.78 -15.00
C GLU A 162 -16.24 2.46 -15.06
N ARG A 163 -15.61 1.40 -15.59
CA ARG A 163 -16.24 0.08 -15.70
C ARG A 163 -16.51 -0.52 -14.32
N LEU A 164 -15.58 -0.37 -13.38
CA LEU A 164 -15.76 -0.78 -12.00
C LEU A 164 -16.98 -0.13 -11.36
N LEU A 165 -17.13 1.20 -11.51
CA LEU A 165 -18.28 1.92 -10.95
C LEU A 165 -19.61 1.50 -11.59
N LEU A 166 -19.61 1.22 -12.90
CA LEU A 166 -20.77 0.67 -13.59
C LEU A 166 -21.09 -0.76 -13.11
N ASP A 167 -20.09 -1.63 -12.96
CA ASP A 167 -20.26 -2.99 -12.44
C ASP A 167 -20.88 -2.98 -11.02
N MET A 168 -20.47 -2.02 -10.17
CA MET A 168 -21.07 -1.81 -8.83
C MET A 168 -22.54 -1.37 -8.90
N ALA A 169 -22.87 -0.47 -9.83
CA ALA A 169 -24.23 0.03 -10.00
C ALA A 169 -25.17 -1.03 -10.60
N ASP A 170 -24.67 -1.82 -11.56
CA ASP A 170 -25.41 -2.88 -12.25
C ASP A 170 -25.50 -4.17 -11.41
N GLN A 171 -24.72 -4.29 -10.33
CA GLN A 171 -24.65 -5.45 -9.45
C GLN A 171 -24.27 -6.76 -10.18
N ASP A 172 -23.29 -6.68 -11.09
CA ASP A 172 -22.85 -7.83 -11.89
C ASP A 172 -22.29 -8.95 -11.00
N ASP A 173 -22.81 -10.18 -11.11
CA ASP A 173 -22.35 -11.31 -10.30
C ASP A 173 -20.86 -11.64 -10.52
N ARG A 174 -20.32 -11.36 -11.72
CA ARG A 174 -18.89 -11.55 -12.03
C ARG A 174 -18.01 -10.63 -11.21
N PHE A 175 -18.53 -9.47 -10.81
CA PHE A 175 -17.81 -8.54 -9.96
C PHE A 175 -17.56 -9.10 -8.56
N ARG A 176 -18.52 -9.83 -7.99
CA ARG A 176 -18.32 -10.54 -6.70
C ARG A 176 -17.18 -11.55 -6.79
N ARG A 177 -17.10 -12.29 -7.90
CA ARG A 177 -16.00 -13.24 -8.13
C ARG A 177 -14.64 -12.54 -8.21
N LEU A 178 -14.58 -11.35 -8.79
CA LEU A 178 -13.36 -10.55 -8.83
C LEU A 178 -12.96 -10.04 -7.43
N ILE A 179 -13.93 -9.59 -6.63
CA ILE A 179 -13.71 -9.18 -5.24
C ILE A 179 -13.08 -10.33 -4.44
N GLU A 180 -13.65 -11.54 -4.53
CA GLU A 180 -13.12 -12.73 -3.86
C GLU A 180 -11.64 -12.98 -4.22
N MET A 181 -11.27 -12.88 -5.50
CA MET A 181 -9.89 -13.10 -5.94
C MET A 181 -8.91 -12.06 -5.36
N VAL A 182 -9.30 -10.79 -5.35
CA VAL A 182 -8.46 -9.70 -4.79
C VAL A 182 -8.34 -9.82 -3.28
N GLU A 183 -9.44 -10.13 -2.61
CA GLU A 183 -9.48 -10.31 -1.16
C GLU A 183 -8.66 -11.53 -0.71
N GLU A 184 -8.82 -12.69 -1.36
CA GLU A 184 -8.06 -13.91 -1.05
C GLU A 184 -6.55 -13.69 -1.17
N PHE A 185 -6.12 -12.97 -2.21
CA PHE A 185 -4.71 -12.59 -2.38
C PHE A 185 -4.24 -11.73 -1.20
N SER A 186 -4.97 -10.66 -0.90
CA SER A 186 -4.59 -9.70 0.15
C SER A 186 -4.61 -10.34 1.54
N ILE A 187 -5.58 -11.20 1.86
CA ILE A 187 -5.63 -11.99 3.10
C ILE A 187 -4.38 -12.87 3.21
N GLY A 188 -3.95 -13.49 2.11
CA GLY A 188 -2.74 -14.31 2.08
C GLY A 188 -1.48 -13.53 2.46
N ILE A 189 -1.35 -12.27 2.05
CA ILE A 189 -0.24 -11.40 2.44
C ILE A 189 -0.35 -10.99 3.92
N VAL A 190 -1.54 -10.53 4.35
CA VAL A 190 -1.78 -10.12 5.74
C VAL A 190 -1.44 -11.25 6.71
N GLN A 191 -1.96 -12.46 6.45
CA GLN A 191 -1.77 -13.60 7.34
C GLN A 191 -0.29 -13.93 7.54
N ARG A 192 0.51 -13.87 6.48
CA ARG A 192 1.96 -14.13 6.55
C ARG A 192 2.69 -13.11 7.41
N TYR A 193 2.44 -11.82 7.23
CA TYR A 193 3.04 -10.79 8.08
C TYR A 193 2.60 -10.92 9.54
N VAL A 194 1.30 -11.15 9.77
CA VAL A 194 0.73 -11.30 11.11
C VAL A 194 1.27 -12.55 11.82
N ASP A 195 1.50 -13.65 11.09
CA ASP A 195 2.11 -14.87 11.63
C ASP A 195 3.60 -14.69 11.98
N LEU A 196 4.31 -13.84 11.23
CA LEU A 196 5.68 -13.42 11.54
C LEU A 196 5.79 -12.45 12.72
N GLY A 197 4.65 -12.01 13.29
CA GLY A 197 4.63 -11.21 14.52
C GLY A 197 4.97 -9.73 14.32
N VAL A 198 4.61 -9.15 13.17
CA VAL A 198 4.73 -7.70 12.98
C VAL A 198 3.90 -6.93 14.02
N ALA A 199 4.42 -5.81 14.50
CA ALA A 199 3.76 -4.96 15.49
C ALA A 199 2.64 -4.11 14.88
N MET A 200 2.74 -3.83 13.58
CA MET A 200 1.75 -3.06 12.82
C MET A 200 1.59 -3.63 11.41
N MET A 201 0.36 -3.68 10.90
CA MET A 201 0.05 -4.00 9.51
C MET A 201 -0.54 -2.77 8.83
N ARG A 202 -0.02 -2.42 7.64
CA ARG A 202 -0.43 -1.26 6.86
C ARG A 202 -1.32 -1.64 5.69
N TYR A 203 -2.36 -0.83 5.46
CA TYR A 203 -3.39 -1.00 4.42
C TYR A 203 -3.50 0.30 3.60
N PRO A 204 -2.51 0.60 2.75
CA PRO A 204 -2.51 1.82 1.93
C PRO A 204 -3.50 1.74 0.75
N GLU A 205 -4.37 2.74 0.60
CA GLU A 205 -5.33 2.86 -0.50
C GLU A 205 -5.89 4.28 -0.64
N ASP A 206 -5.95 4.84 -1.85
CA ASP A 206 -6.61 6.14 -2.09
C ASP A 206 -8.08 6.00 -2.44
N LEU A 207 -8.92 6.64 -1.63
CA LEU A 207 -10.37 6.67 -1.78
C LEU A 207 -10.90 8.08 -2.02
N GLY A 208 -10.07 9.10 -1.90
CA GLY A 208 -10.46 10.50 -2.04
C GLY A 208 -10.07 11.11 -3.39
N MET A 209 -10.83 12.10 -3.82
CA MET A 209 -10.46 13.02 -4.90
C MET A 209 -10.25 14.42 -4.33
N GLN A 210 -10.07 15.42 -5.19
CA GLN A 210 -10.03 16.83 -4.77
C GLN A 210 -11.31 17.26 -4.03
N LEU A 211 -12.47 16.69 -4.42
CA LEU A 211 -13.79 16.97 -3.84
C LEU A 211 -14.54 15.64 -3.67
N GLY A 212 -14.62 15.18 -2.43
CA GLY A 212 -15.29 13.95 -2.03
C GLY A 212 -14.61 12.65 -2.47
N PRO A 213 -15.21 11.50 -2.12
CA PRO A 213 -14.64 10.19 -2.39
C PRO A 213 -14.77 9.73 -3.85
N MET A 214 -13.91 8.81 -4.27
CA MET A 214 -13.88 8.15 -5.59
C MET A 214 -15.05 7.18 -5.83
N LEU A 215 -15.82 6.86 -4.80
CA LEU A 215 -17.02 6.03 -4.90
C LEU A 215 -18.06 6.53 -3.90
N SER A 216 -19.34 6.25 -4.17
CA SER A 216 -20.39 6.64 -3.22
C SER A 216 -20.17 5.93 -1.87
N PRO A 217 -20.53 6.55 -0.73
CA PRO A 217 -20.51 5.87 0.57
C PRO A 217 -21.34 4.58 0.59
N GLU A 218 -22.40 4.50 -0.21
CA GLU A 218 -23.20 3.29 -0.39
C GLU A 218 -22.42 2.16 -1.08
N HIS A 219 -21.74 2.46 -2.20
CA HIS A 219 -20.88 1.48 -2.88
C HIS A 219 -19.72 1.06 -1.98
N PHE A 220 -19.11 1.99 -1.26
CA PHE A 220 -18.05 1.67 -0.29
C PHE A 220 -18.54 0.66 0.74
N ARG A 221 -19.66 0.93 1.42
CA ARG A 221 -20.23 0.03 2.44
C ARG A 221 -20.63 -1.34 1.89
N THR A 222 -21.08 -1.37 0.64
CA THR A 222 -21.57 -2.60 0.01
C THR A 222 -20.43 -3.49 -0.46
N TYR A 223 -19.37 -2.92 -1.05
CA TYR A 223 -18.37 -3.68 -1.80
C TYR A 223 -16.97 -3.63 -1.19
N ILE A 224 -16.56 -2.51 -0.57
CA ILE A 224 -15.17 -2.32 -0.14
C ILE A 224 -15.00 -2.51 1.36
N LYS A 225 -15.93 -1.95 2.16
CA LYS A 225 -15.91 -2.09 3.62
C LYS A 225 -15.80 -3.54 4.10
N PRO A 226 -16.55 -4.52 3.54
CA PRO A 226 -16.43 -5.91 3.98
C PRO A 226 -15.02 -6.48 3.74
N ILE A 227 -14.38 -6.10 2.63
CA ILE A 227 -12.99 -6.50 2.32
C ILE A 227 -12.06 -5.98 3.41
N TYR A 228 -12.20 -4.71 3.81
CA TYR A 228 -11.36 -4.12 4.87
C TYR A 228 -11.55 -4.81 6.22
N GLU A 229 -12.80 -5.06 6.64
CA GLU A 229 -13.09 -5.76 7.89
C GLU A 229 -12.46 -7.17 7.91
N HIS A 230 -12.56 -7.91 6.80
CA HIS A 230 -11.94 -9.23 6.69
C HIS A 230 -10.41 -9.17 6.65
N LEU A 231 -9.83 -8.19 5.94
CA LEU A 231 -8.38 -8.00 5.86
C LEU A 231 -7.78 -7.57 7.20
N MET A 232 -8.48 -6.76 8.00
CA MET A 232 -7.99 -6.25 9.28
C MET A 232 -8.21 -7.24 10.44
N ALA A 233 -9.18 -8.15 10.32
CA ALA A 233 -9.52 -9.12 11.36
C ALA A 233 -8.32 -9.99 11.85
N PRO A 234 -7.40 -10.50 11.01
CA PRO A 234 -6.22 -11.22 11.47
C PRO A 234 -5.32 -10.38 12.38
N ALA A 235 -5.08 -9.10 12.01
CA ALA A 235 -4.25 -8.19 12.80
C ALA A 235 -4.92 -7.89 14.16
N GLN A 236 -6.22 -7.57 14.16
CA GLN A 236 -7.00 -7.32 15.37
C GLN A 236 -6.97 -8.51 16.35
N LYS A 237 -7.17 -9.74 15.84
CA LYS A 237 -7.16 -10.97 16.65
C LYS A 237 -5.82 -11.20 17.36
N ARG A 238 -4.72 -10.67 16.81
CA ARG A 238 -3.38 -10.76 17.40
C ARG A 238 -2.92 -9.50 18.13
N ALA A 239 -3.78 -8.50 18.26
CA ALA A 239 -3.44 -7.17 18.79
C ALA A 239 -2.28 -6.49 18.02
N THR A 240 -2.12 -6.83 16.74
CA THR A 240 -1.27 -6.10 15.79
C THR A 240 -1.96 -4.79 15.45
N LEU A 241 -1.22 -3.68 15.49
CA LEU A 241 -1.78 -2.36 15.15
C LEU A 241 -2.23 -2.32 13.67
N VAL A 242 -3.36 -1.69 13.41
CA VAL A 242 -3.85 -1.44 12.05
C VAL A 242 -3.52 0.00 11.67
N HIS A 243 -2.87 0.17 10.52
CA HIS A 243 -2.62 1.48 9.93
C HIS A 243 -3.30 1.54 8.55
N MET A 244 -4.47 2.15 8.51
CA MET A 244 -5.17 2.47 7.26
C MET A 244 -4.67 3.83 6.77
N HIS A 245 -4.32 3.90 5.49
CA HIS A 245 -3.92 5.14 4.82
C HIS A 245 -4.81 5.38 3.60
N SER A 246 -5.21 6.65 3.40
CA SER A 246 -5.89 7.10 2.20
C SER A 246 -5.61 8.56 1.89
N ASP A 247 -5.35 8.88 0.61
CA ASP A 247 -5.24 10.25 0.12
C ASP A 247 -6.58 10.84 -0.36
N GLY A 248 -6.60 12.17 -0.48
CA GLY A 248 -7.73 12.95 -0.99
C GLY A 248 -8.83 13.22 0.05
N ASP A 249 -9.97 13.71 -0.44
CA ASP A 249 -11.11 14.08 0.38
C ASP A 249 -12.00 12.86 0.73
N ILE A 250 -11.73 12.25 1.88
CA ILE A 250 -12.43 11.07 2.38
C ILE A 250 -13.47 11.36 3.47
N ARG A 251 -13.85 12.64 3.70
CA ARG A 251 -14.67 13.04 4.86
C ARG A 251 -15.97 12.24 5.01
N ASP A 252 -16.61 11.91 3.89
CA ASP A 252 -17.85 11.12 3.88
C ASP A 252 -17.65 9.63 4.18
N LEU A 253 -16.41 9.16 4.23
CA LEU A 253 -16.02 7.76 4.52
C LEU A 253 -15.32 7.59 5.87
N VAL A 254 -14.90 8.66 6.56
CA VAL A 254 -14.06 8.58 7.77
C VAL A 254 -14.70 7.69 8.85
N ASP A 255 -15.99 7.86 9.12
CA ASP A 255 -16.68 7.05 10.14
C ASP A 255 -16.68 5.56 9.80
N ASP A 256 -16.81 5.22 8.52
CA ASP A 256 -16.75 3.84 8.07
C ASP A 256 -15.32 3.28 8.16
N LEU A 257 -14.30 4.07 7.83
CA LEU A 257 -12.89 3.67 7.90
C LEU A 257 -12.42 3.44 9.34
N VAL A 258 -12.84 4.29 10.28
CA VAL A 258 -12.50 4.17 11.71
C VAL A 258 -13.11 2.90 12.33
N VAL A 259 -14.24 2.40 11.82
CA VAL A 259 -14.93 1.22 12.36
C VAL A 259 -14.48 -0.07 11.68
N SER A 260 -13.90 0.00 10.49
CA SER A 260 -13.50 -1.18 9.71
C SER A 260 -12.26 -1.90 10.29
N GLY A 261 -11.56 -1.27 11.25
CA GLY A 261 -10.25 -1.69 11.78
C GLY A 261 -10.06 -1.36 13.26
#